data_AF-A0A936JQX8-F1
#
_entry.id   AF-A0A936JQX8-F1
#
_cell.length_a   1.000
_cell.length_b   1.000
_cell.length_c   1.000
_cell.angle_alpha   90.00
_cell.angle_beta   90.00
_cell.angle_gamma   90.00
#
_symmetry.space_group_name_H-M   'P 1'
#
loop_
_entity.id
_entity.type
_entity.pdbx_description
1 polymer ?
#
loop_
_entity_poly.entity_id
_entity_poly.type
_entity_poly.pdbx_seq_one_letter_code
_entity_poly.pdbx_strand_id
1 'polypeptide(L)'
;MHSFTTTYTCAACGKSSSVIVTGLGDPEDYVTERSREALRRVRTTENQLGAAKEGDPVDELAERLLEQEARLELRYATCPACATKNPKGVAAEKADHRHTIIFGLVFFGIMAAFAWFVPRVALILPIMDLLIFRPVMVVQVRRSNKPFPTLPFVAGILLDAALIALIVYWPRAAPFVPIAGIVQSIVRRPQQSEWKWEEAGRKLRFETGDAAPTQTLT
;
A
#
# COMPACT_ATOMS: atom_id res chain seq x y z
N MET A 1 12.62 17.30 2.40
CA MET A 1 11.46 16.70 3.10
C MET A 1 10.33 17.70 3.01
N HIS A 2 9.32 17.38 2.19
CA HIS A 2 8.18 18.28 1.99
C HIS A 2 7.13 18.07 3.07
N SER A 3 6.48 19.16 3.47
CA SER A 3 5.35 19.15 4.38
C SER A 3 4.19 19.91 3.76
N PHE A 4 2.98 19.42 3.96
CA PHE A 4 1.76 20.05 3.45
C PHE A 4 0.79 20.28 4.60
N THR A 5 0.36 21.53 4.78
CA THR A 5 -0.60 21.90 5.82
C THR A 5 -2.00 21.96 5.23
N THR A 6 -2.94 21.28 5.89
CA THR A 6 -4.32 21.20 5.42
C THR A 6 -5.28 21.00 6.59
N THR A 7 -6.58 21.14 6.35
CA THR A 7 -7.61 20.99 7.38
C THR A 7 -8.25 19.62 7.30
N TYR A 8 -8.25 18.88 8.41
CA TYR A 8 -8.98 17.63 8.54
C TYR A 8 -10.27 17.85 9.34
N THR A 9 -11.41 17.37 8.80
CA THR A 9 -12.69 17.38 9.52
C THR A 9 -13.09 15.94 9.86
N CYS A 10 -13.27 15.66 11.14
CA CYS A 10 -13.70 14.33 11.57
C CYS A 10 -15.18 14.08 11.24
N ALA A 11 -15.46 13.03 10.48
CA ALA A 11 -16.83 12.63 10.14
C ALA A 11 -17.65 12.13 11.34
N ALA A 12 -17.01 11.69 12.44
CA ALA A 12 -17.70 11.15 13.61
C ALA A 12 -18.11 12.24 14.62
N CYS A 13 -17.23 13.20 14.90
CA CYS A 13 -17.47 14.24 15.91
C CYS A 13 -17.57 15.66 15.33
N GLY A 14 -17.42 15.84 14.01
CA GLY A 14 -17.54 17.13 13.33
C GLY A 14 -16.39 18.12 13.57
N LYS A 15 -15.43 17.81 14.47
CA LYS A 15 -14.32 18.71 14.76
C LYS A 15 -13.36 18.83 13.58
N SER A 16 -13.04 20.07 13.21
CA SER A 16 -11.98 20.43 12.27
C SER A 16 -10.67 20.71 13.02
N SER A 17 -9.56 20.23 12.49
CA SER A 17 -8.21 20.46 13.03
C SER A 17 -7.23 20.75 11.88
N SER A 18 -6.31 21.67 12.11
CA SER A 18 -5.14 21.85 11.23
C SER A 18 -4.25 20.60 11.33
N VAL A 19 -3.80 20.10 10.18
CA VAL A 19 -2.95 18.92 10.06
C VAL A 19 -1.77 19.24 9.18
N ILE A 20 -0.58 19.02 9.71
CA ILE A 20 0.65 19.05 8.94
C ILE A 20 0.98 17.61 8.54
N VAL A 21 0.98 17.34 7.25
CA VAL A 21 1.44 16.08 6.68
C VAL A 21 2.94 16.20 6.43
N THR A 22 3.72 15.29 7.01
CA THR A 22 5.19 15.28 6.91
C THR A 22 5.69 13.98 6.30
N GLY A 23 6.90 14.00 5.74
CA GLY A 23 7.50 12.81 5.13
C GLY A 23 6.88 12.41 3.79
N LEU A 24 6.34 13.39 3.05
CA LEU A 24 5.93 13.21 1.66
C LEU A 24 7.19 12.99 0.80
N GLY A 25 7.04 12.17 -0.24
CA GLY A 25 8.11 11.94 -1.22
C GLY A 25 8.47 13.24 -1.94
N ASP A 26 9.62 13.25 -2.61
CA ASP A 26 9.92 14.36 -3.51
C ASP A 26 8.96 14.29 -4.71
N PRO A 27 8.06 15.27 -4.92
CA PRO A 27 7.12 15.23 -6.04
C PRO A 27 7.84 15.15 -7.39
N GLU A 28 9.06 15.68 -7.45
CA GLU A 28 9.91 15.64 -8.62
C GLU A 28 10.33 14.21 -9.00
N ASP A 29 10.51 13.31 -8.04
CA ASP A 29 10.85 11.90 -8.30
C ASP A 29 9.74 11.15 -9.04
N TYR A 30 8.49 11.61 -8.93
CA TYR A 30 7.35 11.02 -9.62
C TYR A 30 7.19 11.53 -11.06
N VAL A 31 7.85 12.64 -11.41
CA VAL A 31 7.79 13.25 -12.75
C VAL A 31 9.05 12.90 -13.51
N THR A 32 8.98 11.91 -14.39
CA THR A 32 10.11 11.51 -15.24
C THR A 32 10.61 12.69 -16.07
N GLU A 33 11.90 12.72 -16.37
CA GLU A 33 12.54 13.80 -17.14
C GLU A 33 11.82 14.08 -18.48
N ARG A 34 11.39 13.01 -19.15
CA ARG A 34 10.62 13.08 -20.40
C ARG A 34 9.27 13.79 -20.23
N SER A 35 8.62 13.61 -19.07
CA SER A 35 7.37 14.29 -18.72
C SER A 35 7.60 15.77 -18.41
N ARG A 36 8.70 16.12 -17.74
CA ARG A 36 9.08 17.51 -17.44
C ARG A 36 9.30 18.31 -18.73
N GLU A 37 10.08 17.76 -19.65
CA GLU A 37 10.32 18.38 -20.95
C GLU A 37 9.02 18.56 -21.75
N ALA A 38 8.14 17.56 -21.75
CA ALA A 38 6.86 17.63 -22.45
C ALA A 38 5.96 18.73 -21.88
N LEU A 39 5.87 18.85 -20.56
CA LEU A 39 5.09 19.89 -19.87
C LEU A 39 5.60 21.30 -20.19
N ARG A 40 6.93 21.48 -20.18
CA ARG A 40 7.56 22.76 -20.56
C ARG A 40 7.25 23.11 -22.03
N ARG A 41 7.31 22.15 -22.95
CA ARG A 41 6.96 22.38 -24.38
C ARG A 41 5.47 22.71 -24.58
N VAL A 42 4.58 22.08 -23.81
CA VAL A 42 3.15 22.41 -23.85
C VAL A 42 2.92 23.83 -23.35
N ARG A 43 3.53 24.23 -22.22
CA ARG A 43 3.44 25.60 -21.70
C ARG A 43 4.01 26.64 -22.69
N THR A 44 5.14 26.36 -23.35
CA THR A 44 5.66 27.30 -24.37
C THR A 44 4.69 27.45 -25.53
N THR A 45 4.00 26.36 -25.91
CA THR A 45 2.99 26.39 -26.98
C THR A 45 1.72 27.12 -26.54
N GLU A 46 1.24 26.89 -25.31
CA GLU A 46 0.10 27.62 -24.71
C GLU A 46 0.37 29.13 -24.61
N ASN A 47 1.58 29.51 -24.18
CA ASN A 47 1.99 30.91 -24.09
C ASN A 47 2.05 31.58 -25.47
N GLN A 48 2.49 30.86 -26.51
CA GLN A 48 2.46 31.34 -27.90
C GLN A 48 1.03 31.51 -28.45
N LEU A 49 0.08 30.72 -27.97
CA LEU A 49 -1.33 30.79 -28.34
C LEU A 49 -2.13 31.83 -27.52
N GLY A 50 -1.46 32.62 -26.67
CA GLY A 50 -2.06 33.71 -25.89
C GLY A 50 -2.63 33.28 -24.53
N ALA A 51 -2.47 32.02 -24.13
CA ALA A 51 -2.85 31.52 -22.81
C ALA A 51 -1.69 31.66 -21.82
N ALA A 52 -1.17 32.88 -21.65
CA ALA A 52 -0.05 33.16 -20.77
C ALA A 52 -0.39 32.75 -19.32
N LYS A 53 0.33 31.74 -18.81
CA LYS A 53 0.29 31.33 -17.41
C LYS A 53 1.68 31.49 -16.80
N GLU A 54 1.72 32.15 -15.65
CA GLU A 54 2.94 32.38 -14.86
C GLU A 54 3.28 31.15 -14.02
N GLY A 55 4.57 30.76 -13.98
CA GLY A 55 5.08 29.63 -13.19
C GLY A 55 5.65 28.46 -14.02
N ASP A 56 6.52 27.64 -13.43
CA ASP A 56 6.99 26.39 -14.05
C ASP A 56 5.85 25.34 -14.01
N PRO A 57 5.42 24.78 -15.16
CA PRO A 57 4.39 23.74 -15.18
C PRO A 57 4.79 22.47 -14.41
N VAL A 58 6.09 22.26 -14.17
CA VAL A 58 6.58 21.17 -13.33
C VAL A 58 6.25 21.42 -11.85
N ASP A 59 6.43 22.66 -11.38
CA ASP A 59 6.15 23.05 -9.99
C ASP A 59 4.64 22.99 -9.71
N GLU A 60 3.80 23.46 -10.64
CA GLU A 60 2.33 23.33 -10.52
C GLU A 60 1.89 21.85 -10.43
N LEU A 61 2.52 20.98 -11.21
CA LEU A 61 2.22 19.55 -11.17
C LEU A 61 2.72 18.91 -9.88
N ALA A 62 3.92 19.29 -9.44
CA ALA A 62 4.52 18.83 -8.21
C ALA A 62 3.65 19.19 -6.98
N GLU A 63 3.13 20.42 -6.92
CA GLU A 63 2.22 20.86 -5.86
C GLU A 63 0.91 20.05 -5.85
N ARG A 64 0.31 19.80 -7.03
CA ARG A 64 -0.89 18.96 -7.13
C ARG A 64 -0.64 17.52 -6.72
N LEU A 65 0.52 16.96 -7.04
CA LEU A 65 0.91 15.62 -6.63
C LEU A 65 1.09 15.55 -5.10
N LEU A 66 1.77 16.53 -4.51
CA LEU A 66 1.88 16.67 -3.06
C LEU A 66 0.51 16.77 -2.38
N GLU A 67 -0.39 17.58 -2.92
CA GLU A 67 -1.75 17.70 -2.37
C GLU A 67 -2.52 16.37 -2.47
N GLN A 68 -2.42 15.67 -3.60
CA GLN A 68 -3.04 14.36 -3.76
C GLN A 68 -2.49 13.32 -2.78
N GLU A 69 -1.17 13.29 -2.59
CA GLU A 69 -0.50 12.39 -1.66
C GLU A 69 -0.90 12.71 -0.21
N ALA A 70 -0.92 13.99 0.17
CA ALA A 70 -1.40 14.44 1.47
C ALA A 70 -2.86 14.03 1.72
N ARG A 71 -3.73 14.19 0.71
CA ARG A 71 -5.14 13.75 0.79
C ARG A 71 -5.27 12.23 0.90
N LEU A 72 -4.36 11.45 0.31
CA LEU A 72 -4.32 10.00 0.45
C LEU A 72 -3.96 9.59 1.88
N GLU A 73 -2.93 10.22 2.46
CA GLU A 73 -2.51 9.97 3.85
C GLU A 73 -3.62 10.33 4.85
N LEU A 74 -4.33 11.44 4.63
CA LEU A 74 -5.49 11.84 5.45
C LEU A 74 -6.64 10.82 5.47
N ARG A 75 -6.72 9.91 4.50
CA ARG A 75 -7.72 8.83 4.53
C ARG A 75 -7.47 7.89 5.70
N TYR A 76 -6.22 7.72 6.13
CA TYR A 76 -5.81 6.89 7.26
C TYR A 76 -5.62 7.71 8.56
N ALA A 77 -6.19 8.91 8.62
CA ALA A 77 -6.21 9.73 9.83
C ALA A 77 -7.07 9.10 10.94
N THR A 78 -6.55 9.14 12.17
CA THR A 78 -7.34 8.87 13.39
C THR A 78 -7.63 10.19 14.08
N CYS A 79 -8.89 10.44 14.42
CA CYS A 79 -9.26 11.72 15.03
C CYS A 79 -8.64 11.86 16.43
N PRO A 80 -7.94 12.96 16.75
CA PRO A 80 -7.35 13.16 18.07
C PRO A 80 -8.41 13.37 19.18
N ALA A 81 -9.60 13.87 18.84
CA ALA A 81 -10.63 14.19 19.82
C ALA A 81 -11.50 12.99 20.24
N CYS A 82 -11.78 12.05 19.34
CA CYS A 82 -12.65 10.91 19.60
C CYS A 82 -12.02 9.55 19.30
N ALA A 83 -10.71 9.52 18.97
CA ALA A 83 -9.95 8.32 18.61
C ALA A 83 -10.56 7.48 17.48
N THR A 84 -11.52 8.02 16.73
CA THR A 84 -12.23 7.29 15.68
C THR A 84 -11.45 7.37 14.36
N LYS A 85 -11.24 6.23 13.72
CA LYS A 85 -10.62 6.11 12.39
C LYS A 85 -11.50 6.77 11.33
N ASN A 86 -10.87 7.43 10.36
CA ASN A 86 -11.60 8.03 9.24
C ASN A 86 -12.37 6.95 8.45
N PRO A 87 -13.70 7.10 8.24
CA PRO A 87 -14.50 6.11 7.53
C PRO A 87 -14.02 5.88 6.08
N LYS A 88 -13.40 6.87 5.44
CA LYS A 88 -12.84 6.73 4.08
C LYS A 88 -11.68 5.73 4.06
N GLY A 89 -10.79 5.76 5.06
CA GLY A 89 -9.71 4.79 5.20
C GLY A 89 -10.23 3.39 5.51
N VAL A 90 -11.21 3.28 6.41
CA VAL A 90 -11.84 2.00 6.75
C VAL A 90 -12.55 1.39 5.54
N ALA A 91 -13.25 2.20 4.74
CA ALA A 91 -13.91 1.74 3.52
C ALA A 91 -12.92 1.28 2.45
N ALA A 92 -11.81 2.02 2.26
CA ALA A 92 -10.74 1.62 1.35
C ALA A 92 -10.12 0.29 1.78
N GLU A 93 -9.84 0.12 3.08
CA GLU A 93 -9.29 -1.12 3.62
C GLU A 93 -10.22 -2.32 3.41
N LYS A 94 -11.54 -2.13 3.63
CA LYS A 94 -12.54 -3.16 3.33
C LYS A 94 -12.59 -3.52 1.84
N ALA A 95 -12.49 -2.52 0.97
CA ALA A 95 -12.46 -2.73 -0.47
C ALA A 95 -11.21 -3.50 -0.88
N ASP A 96 -10.02 -3.08 -0.44
CA ASP A 96 -8.74 -3.76 -0.72
C ASP A 96 -8.76 -5.21 -0.22
N HIS A 97 -9.25 -5.44 1.00
CA HIS A 97 -9.38 -6.78 1.56
C HIS A 97 -10.33 -7.66 0.74
N ARG A 98 -11.47 -7.11 0.32
CA ARG A 98 -12.41 -7.83 -0.55
C ARG A 98 -11.78 -8.18 -1.90
N HIS A 99 -11.08 -7.25 -2.54
CA HIS A 99 -10.39 -7.52 -3.81
C HIS A 99 -9.30 -8.58 -3.63
N THR A 100 -8.55 -8.53 -2.54
CA THR A 100 -7.50 -9.51 -2.21
C THR A 100 -8.07 -10.90 -2.01
N ILE A 101 -9.19 -11.02 -1.27
CA ILE A 101 -9.89 -12.30 -1.09
C ILE A 101 -10.43 -12.82 -2.42
N ILE A 102 -11.07 -11.98 -3.24
CA ILE A 102 -11.62 -12.40 -4.53
C ILE A 102 -10.50 -12.88 -5.46
N PHE A 103 -9.42 -12.10 -5.56
CA PHE A 103 -8.27 -12.47 -6.38
C PHE A 103 -7.62 -13.76 -5.89
N GLY A 104 -7.43 -13.90 -4.57
CA GLY A 104 -6.94 -15.13 -3.94
C GLY A 104 -7.83 -16.33 -4.26
N LEU A 105 -9.15 -16.21 -4.08
CA LEU A 105 -10.11 -17.27 -4.39
C LEU A 105 -10.07 -17.70 -5.85
N VAL A 106 -10.04 -16.74 -6.78
CA VAL A 106 -9.96 -17.03 -8.21
C VAL A 106 -8.64 -17.72 -8.54
N PHE A 107 -7.51 -17.16 -8.09
CA PHE A 107 -6.18 -17.69 -8.39
C PHE A 107 -5.97 -19.09 -7.79
N PHE A 108 -6.24 -19.27 -6.50
CA PHE A 108 -6.11 -20.58 -5.85
C PHE A 108 -7.15 -21.59 -6.34
N GLY A 109 -8.35 -21.15 -6.69
CA GLY A 109 -9.38 -22.00 -7.30
C GLY A 109 -8.94 -22.54 -8.66
N ILE A 110 -8.37 -21.69 -9.52
CA ILE A 110 -7.78 -22.09 -10.80
C ILE A 110 -6.64 -23.08 -10.58
N MET A 111 -5.73 -22.78 -9.64
CA MET A 111 -4.61 -23.68 -9.30
C MET A 111 -5.10 -25.04 -8.77
N ALA A 112 -6.16 -25.07 -7.96
CA ALA A 112 -6.76 -26.31 -7.47
C ALA A 112 -7.36 -27.14 -8.62
N ALA A 113 -8.05 -26.49 -9.56
CA ALA A 113 -8.58 -27.13 -10.75
C ALA A 113 -7.47 -27.73 -11.62
N PHE A 114 -6.37 -26.99 -11.86
CA PHE A 114 -5.23 -27.53 -12.60
C PHE A 114 -4.50 -28.66 -11.86
N ALA A 115 -4.34 -28.53 -10.53
CA ALA A 115 -3.73 -29.56 -9.70
C ALA A 115 -4.53 -30.89 -9.71
N TRP A 116 -5.84 -30.82 -9.97
CA TRP A 116 -6.67 -32.02 -10.15
C TRP A 116 -6.29 -32.82 -11.39
N PHE A 117 -5.98 -32.14 -12.50
CA PHE A 117 -5.60 -32.79 -13.76
C PHE A 117 -4.10 -33.11 -13.82
N VAL A 118 -3.27 -32.22 -13.27
CA VAL A 118 -1.81 -32.36 -13.28
C VAL A 118 -1.29 -32.06 -11.87
N PRO A 119 -1.14 -33.09 -11.00
CA PRO A 119 -0.72 -32.90 -9.61
C PRO A 119 0.61 -32.14 -9.45
N ARG A 120 1.50 -32.24 -10.44
CA ARG A 120 2.78 -31.50 -10.46
C ARG A 120 2.59 -29.99 -10.49
N VAL A 121 1.46 -29.46 -10.98
CA VAL A 121 1.18 -28.02 -10.96
C VAL A 121 1.08 -27.49 -9.53
N ALA A 122 0.65 -28.31 -8.57
CA ALA A 122 0.60 -27.92 -7.16
C ALA A 122 2.00 -27.68 -6.55
N LEU A 123 3.08 -28.22 -7.17
CA LEU A 123 4.45 -27.98 -6.71
C LEU A 123 4.95 -26.57 -7.02
N ILE A 124 4.34 -25.87 -7.98
CA ILE A 124 4.77 -24.53 -8.39
C ILE A 124 4.71 -23.56 -7.20
N LEU A 125 3.63 -23.60 -6.42
CA LEU A 125 3.41 -22.71 -5.28
C LEU A 125 4.52 -22.83 -4.21
N PRO A 126 4.76 -24.00 -3.59
CA PRO A 126 5.78 -24.13 -2.56
C PRO A 126 7.20 -23.98 -3.11
N ILE A 127 7.46 -24.37 -4.36
CA ILE A 127 8.79 -24.17 -4.98
C ILE A 127 9.05 -22.67 -5.20
N MET A 128 8.08 -21.91 -5.69
CA MET A 128 8.21 -20.47 -5.88
C MET A 128 8.35 -19.73 -4.53
N ASP A 129 7.62 -20.14 -3.49
CA ASP A 129 7.81 -19.57 -2.14
C ASP A 129 9.25 -19.77 -1.66
N LEU A 130 9.76 -21.00 -1.80
CA LEU A 130 11.06 -21.38 -1.26
C LEU A 130 12.24 -20.78 -2.06
N LEU A 131 12.14 -20.71 -3.40
CA LEU A 131 13.22 -20.27 -4.28
C LEU A 131 13.20 -18.77 -4.60
N ILE A 132 12.05 -18.10 -4.53
CA ILE A 132 11.92 -16.69 -4.91
C ILE A 132 11.55 -15.83 -3.71
N PHE A 133 10.40 -16.08 -3.09
CA PHE A 133 9.86 -15.19 -2.07
C PHE A 133 10.70 -15.17 -0.80
N ARG A 134 11.19 -16.33 -0.33
CA ARG A 134 12.06 -16.41 0.86
C ARG A 134 13.40 -15.70 0.68
N PRO A 135 14.18 -15.91 -0.40
CA PRO A 135 15.39 -15.13 -0.63
C PRO A 135 15.15 -13.62 -0.74
N VAL A 136 14.09 -13.20 -1.43
CA VAL A 136 13.73 -11.78 -1.53
C VAL A 136 13.42 -11.19 -0.15
N MET A 137 12.68 -11.91 0.70
CA MET A 137 12.41 -11.50 2.07
C MET A 137 13.70 -11.33 2.88
N VAL A 138 14.65 -12.26 2.77
CA VAL A 138 15.96 -12.16 3.45
C VAL A 138 16.72 -10.91 3.01
N VAL A 139 16.74 -10.62 1.71
CA VAL A 139 17.41 -9.42 1.16
C VAL A 139 16.72 -8.14 1.64
N GLN A 140 15.38 -8.08 1.60
CA GLN A 140 14.62 -6.90 2.03
C GLN A 140 14.76 -6.65 3.53
N VAL A 141 14.67 -7.68 4.37
CA VAL A 141 14.80 -7.51 5.82
C VAL A 141 16.21 -7.04 6.19
N ARG A 142 17.25 -7.59 5.55
CA ARG A 142 18.64 -7.12 5.73
C ARG A 142 18.85 -5.66 5.36
N ARG A 143 18.11 -5.14 4.37
CA ARG A 143 18.15 -3.70 4.01
C ARG A 143 17.36 -2.80 4.96
N SER A 144 16.41 -3.37 5.71
CA SER A 144 15.42 -2.59 6.46
C SER A 144 15.76 -2.29 7.93
N ASN A 145 16.92 -2.72 8.44
CA ASN A 145 17.30 -2.63 9.87
C ASN A 145 16.26 -3.22 10.86
N LYS A 146 15.28 -3.98 10.38
CA LYS A 146 14.24 -4.62 11.20
C LYS A 146 14.75 -5.98 11.72
N PRO A 147 14.35 -6.39 12.95
CA PRO A 147 14.69 -7.71 13.46
C PRO A 147 14.13 -8.80 12.53
N PHE A 148 14.99 -9.74 12.15
CA PHE A 148 14.60 -10.82 11.24
C PHE A 148 13.68 -11.81 11.96
N PRO A 149 12.48 -12.10 11.42
CA PRO A 149 11.55 -13.00 12.07
C PRO A 149 11.96 -14.46 11.79
N THR A 150 13.00 -14.93 12.49
CA THR A 150 13.62 -16.26 12.32
C THR A 150 12.63 -17.41 12.50
N LEU A 151 11.83 -17.38 13.56
CA LEU A 151 10.91 -18.48 13.90
C LEU A 151 9.83 -18.73 12.82
N PRO A 152 9.06 -17.71 12.37
CA PRO A 152 8.10 -17.92 11.29
C PRO A 152 8.78 -18.19 9.94
N PHE A 153 10.00 -17.68 9.72
CA PHE A 153 10.77 -18.02 8.53
C PHE A 153 11.11 -19.52 8.49
N VAL A 154 11.70 -20.07 9.55
CA VAL A 154 12.03 -21.51 9.62
C VAL A 154 10.76 -22.37 9.56
N ALA A 155 9.72 -22.01 10.31
CA ALA A 155 8.44 -22.73 10.28
C ALA A 155 7.85 -22.78 8.86
N GLY A 156 7.97 -21.69 8.11
CA GLY A 156 7.55 -21.67 6.72
C GLY A 156 8.36 -22.64 5.84
N ILE A 157 9.70 -22.69 5.99
CA ILE A 157 10.54 -23.58 5.14
C ILE A 157 10.13 -25.02 5.37
N LEU A 158 9.93 -25.39 6.64
CA LEU A 158 9.48 -26.73 7.02
C LEU A 158 8.09 -27.03 6.46
N LEU A 159 7.18 -26.06 6.47
CA LEU A 159 5.84 -26.21 5.89
C LEU A 159 5.91 -26.44 4.37
N ASP A 160 6.69 -25.66 3.64
CA ASP A 160 6.85 -25.81 2.19
C ASP A 160 7.49 -27.16 1.83
N ALA A 161 8.53 -27.56 2.57
CA ALA A 161 9.17 -28.87 2.39
C ALA A 161 8.19 -30.02 2.67
N ALA A 162 7.36 -29.90 3.73
CA ALA A 162 6.32 -30.86 4.04
C ALA A 162 5.23 -30.92 2.95
N LEU A 163 4.82 -29.77 2.39
CA LEU A 163 3.86 -29.70 1.29
C LEU A 163 4.41 -30.33 0.00
N ILE A 164 5.68 -30.08 -0.32
CA ILE A 164 6.36 -30.72 -1.46
C ILE A 164 6.39 -32.23 -1.27
N ALA A 165 6.83 -32.70 -0.09
CA ALA A 165 6.85 -34.12 0.24
C ALA A 165 5.44 -34.73 0.13
N LEU A 166 4.41 -34.07 0.68
CA LEU A 166 3.03 -34.53 0.62
C LEU A 166 2.53 -34.68 -0.82
N ILE A 167 2.82 -33.73 -1.71
CA ILE A 167 2.43 -33.81 -3.14
C ILE A 167 3.18 -34.95 -3.85
N VAL A 168 4.47 -35.15 -3.55
CA VAL A 168 5.31 -36.19 -4.18
C VAL A 168 4.90 -37.59 -3.74
N TYR A 169 4.70 -37.80 -2.43
CA TYR A 169 4.35 -39.11 -1.87
C TYR A 169 2.85 -39.42 -1.93
N TRP A 170 1.99 -38.40 -1.96
CA TRP A 170 0.53 -38.53 -2.06
C TRP A 170 -0.07 -37.51 -3.04
N PRO A 171 0.03 -37.75 -4.37
CA PRO A 171 -0.43 -36.80 -5.39
C PRO A 171 -1.91 -36.46 -5.32
N ARG A 172 -2.76 -37.36 -4.80
CA ARG A 172 -4.19 -37.08 -4.58
C ARG A 172 -4.45 -35.99 -3.53
N ALA A 173 -3.46 -35.64 -2.70
CA ALA A 173 -3.55 -34.54 -1.75
C ALA A 173 -3.24 -33.16 -2.40
N ALA A 174 -2.68 -33.15 -3.62
CA ALA A 174 -2.30 -31.93 -4.36
C ALA A 174 -3.40 -30.84 -4.46
N PRO A 175 -4.68 -31.14 -4.74
CA PRO A 175 -5.72 -30.11 -4.81
C PRO A 175 -6.05 -29.49 -3.44
N PHE A 176 -5.71 -30.13 -2.32
CA PHE A 176 -5.97 -29.58 -0.98
C PHE A 176 -4.94 -28.50 -0.58
N VAL A 177 -3.76 -28.48 -1.20
CA VAL A 177 -2.72 -27.48 -0.93
C VAL A 177 -3.19 -26.05 -1.27
N PRO A 178 -3.69 -25.75 -2.47
CA PRO A 178 -4.25 -24.42 -2.75
C PRO A 178 -5.50 -24.11 -1.92
N ILE A 179 -6.30 -25.11 -1.56
CA ILE A 179 -7.48 -24.92 -0.67
C ILE A 179 -7.03 -24.48 0.74
N ALA A 180 -5.98 -25.06 1.29
CA ALA A 180 -5.41 -24.61 2.56
C ALA A 180 -4.93 -23.15 2.47
N GLY A 181 -4.37 -22.74 1.33
CA GLY A 181 -4.02 -21.34 1.04
C GLY A 181 -5.23 -20.40 1.07
N ILE A 182 -6.36 -20.82 0.50
CA ILE A 182 -7.63 -20.08 0.57
C ILE A 182 -8.08 -19.91 2.03
N VAL A 183 -8.12 -20.99 2.80
CA VAL A 183 -8.53 -20.94 4.22
C VAL A 183 -7.62 -20.01 5.00
N GLN A 184 -6.31 -20.10 4.79
CA GLN A 184 -5.35 -19.22 5.44
C GLN A 184 -5.54 -17.75 5.03
N SER A 185 -5.86 -17.47 3.76
CA SER A 185 -6.12 -16.10 3.27
C SER A 185 -7.40 -15.48 3.86
N ILE A 186 -8.42 -16.30 4.13
CA ILE A 186 -9.68 -15.86 4.76
C ILE A 186 -9.48 -15.67 6.27
N VAL A 187 -8.71 -16.56 6.92
CA VAL A 187 -8.48 -16.54 8.37
C VAL A 187 -7.44 -15.49 8.78
N ARG A 188 -6.48 -15.13 7.91
CA ARG A 188 -5.56 -14.02 8.17
C ARG A 188 -6.35 -12.71 8.23
N ARG A 189 -6.57 -12.26 9.47
CA ARG A 189 -7.15 -10.95 9.79
C ARG A 189 -6.37 -9.81 9.12
N PRO A 190 -7.01 -8.65 8.91
CA PRO A 190 -6.41 -7.47 8.29
C PRO A 190 -5.28 -6.81 9.11
N GLN A 191 -4.55 -7.53 9.97
CA GLN A 191 -3.36 -7.01 10.65
C GLN A 191 -2.33 -6.41 9.69
N GLN A 192 -2.36 -6.84 8.42
CA GLN A 192 -1.55 -6.30 7.34
C GLN A 192 -1.93 -4.88 6.90
N SER A 193 -2.95 -4.23 7.47
CA SER A 193 -3.31 -2.83 7.21
C SER A 193 -2.97 -1.89 8.38
N GLU A 194 -2.74 -2.42 9.59
CA GLU A 194 -2.49 -1.60 10.79
C GLU A 194 -1.25 -0.74 10.64
N TRP A 195 -0.22 -1.24 9.93
CA TRP A 195 0.97 -0.46 9.63
C TRP A 195 0.66 0.82 8.83
N LYS A 196 -0.38 0.84 7.98
CA LYS A 196 -0.79 2.06 7.24
C LYS A 196 -1.33 3.12 8.20
N TRP A 197 -2.11 2.69 9.20
CA TRP A 197 -2.63 3.57 10.25
C TRP A 197 -1.52 4.08 11.18
N GLU A 198 -0.56 3.23 11.52
CA GLU A 198 0.62 3.62 12.30
C GLU A 198 1.54 4.57 11.54
N GLU A 199 1.75 4.32 10.24
CA GLU A 199 2.58 5.17 9.39
C GLU A 199 1.93 6.54 9.17
N ALA A 200 0.62 6.57 8.89
CA ALA A 200 -0.13 7.82 8.84
C ALA A 200 -0.09 8.54 10.19
N GLY A 201 -0.16 7.83 11.32
CA GLY A 201 0.01 8.41 12.65
C GLY A 201 1.38 9.06 12.89
N ARG A 202 2.45 8.55 12.24
CA ARG A 202 3.78 9.17 12.27
C ARG A 202 3.90 10.38 11.35
N LYS A 203 3.22 10.35 10.19
CA LYS A 203 3.27 11.40 9.16
C LYS A 203 2.35 12.59 9.47
N LEU A 204 1.20 12.34 10.08
CA LEU A 204 0.16 13.33 10.37
C LEU A 204 0.36 13.93 11.76
N ARG A 205 0.67 15.23 11.82
CA ARG A 205 0.69 15.99 13.07
C ARG A 205 -0.55 16.88 13.15
N PHE A 206 -1.40 16.61 14.12
CA PHE A 206 -2.57 17.44 14.41
C PHE A 206 -2.17 18.59 15.32
N GLU A 207 -2.38 19.82 14.88
CA GLU A 207 -2.23 20.98 15.74
C GLU A 207 -3.50 21.10 16.59
N THR A 208 -3.42 20.66 17.84
CA THR A 208 -4.45 20.93 18.84
C THR A 208 -4.35 22.38 19.27
N GLY A 209 -4.97 23.26 18.50
CA GLY A 209 -5.19 24.65 18.85
C GLY A 209 -6.42 25.15 18.14
N ASP A 210 -7.26 25.90 18.86
CA ASP A 210 -8.38 26.70 18.33
C ASP A 210 -7.86 27.82 17.40
N ALA A 211 -7.10 27.47 16.37
CA ALA A 211 -6.46 28.39 15.46
C ALA A 211 -7.33 28.53 14.21
N ALA A 212 -7.84 29.75 14.05
CA ALA A 212 -8.46 30.26 12.84
C ALA A 212 -7.66 29.88 11.57
N PRO A 213 -8.33 29.76 10.40
CA PRO A 213 -7.66 29.41 9.15
C PRO A 213 -6.67 30.50 8.74
N THR A 214 -5.40 30.33 9.08
CA THR A 214 -4.32 31.10 8.47
C THR A 214 -3.83 30.30 7.28
N GLN A 215 -4.35 30.63 6.09
CA GLN A 215 -3.67 30.30 4.85
C GLN A 215 -2.41 31.17 4.78
N THR A 216 -1.24 30.56 4.93
CA THR A 216 0.04 31.18 4.59
C THR A 216 0.77 30.24 3.64
N LEU A 217 0.69 30.57 2.36
CA LEU A 217 1.62 30.15 1.34
C LEU A 217 2.89 31.00 1.53
N THR A 218 4.00 30.36 1.86
CA THR A 218 5.36 30.89 1.70
C THR A 218 6.26 29.77 1.24
#